data_AF-A0A5B8K7T6-F1
#
_entry.id   AF-A0A5B8K7T6-F1
#
_cell.length_a   1.000
_cell.length_b   1.000
_cell.length_c   1.000
_cell.angle_alpha   90.00
_cell.angle_beta   90.00
_cell.angle_gamma   90.00
#
_symmetry.space_group_name_H-M   'P 1'
#
loop_
_entity.id
_entity.type
_entity.pdbx_description
1 polymer ?
#
loop_
_entity_poly.entity_id
_entity_poly.type
_entity_poly.pdbx_seq_one_letter_code
_entity_poly.pdbx_strand_id
1 'polypeptide(L)'
;MALAEQAHWGDQKAEPSEPSEADPALAAWLLVLDVLEMAVVAAEKTLKDPLGPLSAPEQPVAALPVQRWSPPSLSGPLPPEARRRAVALSEAQERVARRLEAAKHDVARQLQAVSSVPGVGDPSGAIYLDVNG
;
A
#
# COMPACT_ATOMS: atom_id res chain seq x y z
N MET A 1 -4.68 75.64 -17.50
CA MET A 1 -5.05 74.89 -16.27
C MET A 1 -5.70 73.59 -16.72
N ALA A 2 -5.09 72.46 -16.30
CA ALA A 2 -5.55 71.07 -16.21
C ALA A 2 -6.53 70.53 -17.29
N LEU A 3 -6.10 69.63 -18.19
CA LEU A 3 -6.17 68.14 -18.07
C LEU A 3 -7.60 67.63 -17.80
N ALA A 4 -8.26 67.02 -18.81
CA ALA A 4 -8.38 65.56 -19.03
C ALA A 4 -9.06 64.85 -17.83
N GLU A 5 -10.17 64.14 -18.02
CA GLU A 5 -10.07 62.71 -18.31
C GLU A 5 -11.34 62.18 -18.98
N GLN A 6 -11.14 61.55 -20.13
CA GLN A 6 -12.14 60.82 -20.89
C GLN A 6 -12.44 59.49 -20.18
N ALA A 7 -13.72 59.16 -20.09
CA ALA A 7 -14.18 57.82 -19.75
C ALA A 7 -13.76 56.84 -20.86
N HIS A 8 -12.56 56.26 -20.72
CA HIS A 8 -12.07 55.17 -21.53
C HIS A 8 -12.34 53.86 -20.77
N TRP A 9 -13.49 53.27 -21.09
CA TRP A 9 -13.73 51.87 -20.82
C TRP A 9 -12.81 51.08 -21.75
N GLY A 10 -11.86 50.33 -21.20
CA GLY A 10 -11.12 49.31 -21.94
C GLY A 10 -9.64 49.24 -21.62
N ASP A 11 -9.27 48.49 -20.58
CA ASP A 11 -8.07 47.65 -20.68
C ASP A 11 -8.27 46.45 -19.76
N GLN A 12 -9.10 45.54 -20.24
CA GLN A 12 -9.13 44.17 -19.77
C GLN A 12 -7.88 43.49 -20.33
N LYS A 13 -6.70 43.83 -19.78
CA LYS A 13 -5.52 43.00 -19.92
C LYS A 13 -5.70 41.80 -19.02
N ALA A 14 -6.42 40.82 -19.56
CA ALA A 14 -6.17 39.43 -19.25
C ALA A 14 -4.70 39.17 -19.62
N GLU A 15 -3.82 39.34 -18.64
CA GLU A 15 -2.46 38.80 -18.72
C GLU A 15 -2.60 37.31 -19.10
N PRO A 16 -1.87 36.86 -20.13
CA PRO A 16 -1.97 35.47 -20.58
C PRO A 16 -1.63 34.56 -19.42
N SER A 17 -2.53 33.62 -19.11
CA SER A 17 -2.22 32.50 -18.24
C SER A 17 -0.99 31.79 -18.82
N GLU A 18 0.17 32.04 -18.21
CA GLU A 18 1.36 31.28 -18.54
C GLU A 18 1.03 29.79 -18.35
N PRO A 19 1.48 28.92 -19.27
CA PRO A 19 1.34 27.49 -19.07
C PRO A 19 2.07 27.13 -17.78
N SER A 20 1.30 26.77 -16.75
CA SER A 20 1.75 26.29 -15.45
C SER A 20 2.98 25.38 -15.62
N GLU A 21 4.17 25.88 -15.28
CA GLU A 21 5.26 24.98 -14.89
C GLU A 21 4.66 24.04 -13.84
N ALA A 22 4.74 22.74 -14.09
CA ALA A 22 4.18 21.74 -13.19
C ALA A 22 4.81 21.96 -11.81
N ASP A 23 3.99 22.28 -10.80
CA ASP A 23 4.47 22.45 -9.43
C ASP A 23 5.23 21.18 -9.01
N PRO A 24 6.57 21.25 -8.84
CA PRO A 24 7.38 20.07 -8.59
C PRO A 24 7.02 19.40 -7.26
N ALA A 25 6.50 20.16 -6.29
CA ALA A 25 6.03 19.62 -5.02
C ALA A 25 4.75 18.81 -5.21
N LEU A 26 3.80 19.32 -5.99
CA LEU A 26 2.58 18.57 -6.34
C LEU A 26 2.92 17.29 -7.10
N ALA A 27 3.82 17.35 -8.08
CA ALA A 27 4.27 16.18 -8.83
C ALA A 27 4.91 15.12 -7.92
N ALA A 28 5.79 15.53 -7.00
CA ALA A 28 6.40 14.62 -6.02
C ALA A 28 5.36 13.94 -5.12
N TRP A 29 4.36 14.69 -4.65
CA TRP A 29 3.25 14.14 -3.86
C TRP A 29 2.40 13.15 -4.66
N LEU A 30 2.10 13.44 -5.92
CA LEU A 30 1.33 12.52 -6.76
C LEU A 30 2.06 11.19 -6.97
N LEU A 31 3.38 11.22 -7.21
CA LEU A 31 4.20 10.00 -7.32
C LEU A 31 4.16 9.17 -6.04
N VAL A 32 4.25 9.81 -4.87
CA VAL A 32 4.16 9.09 -3.59
C VAL A 32 2.78 8.48 -3.41
N LEU A 33 1.70 9.20 -3.74
CA LEU A 33 0.34 8.68 -3.66
C LEU A 33 0.14 7.49 -4.61
N ASP A 34 0.69 7.53 -5.82
CA ASP A 34 0.63 6.41 -6.78
C ASP A 34 1.29 5.14 -6.21
N VAL A 35 2.47 5.27 -5.61
CA VAL A 35 3.19 4.15 -4.97
C VAL A 35 2.38 3.56 -3.82
N LEU A 36 1.80 4.42 -2.98
CA LEU A 36 0.99 3.99 -1.83
C LEU A 36 -0.31 3.31 -2.28
N GLU A 37 -0.96 3.82 -3.33
CA GLU A 37 -2.14 3.19 -3.93
C GLU A 37 -1.82 1.81 -4.50
N MET A 38 -0.72 1.68 -5.22
CA MET A 38 -0.26 0.39 -5.74
C MET A 38 0.02 -0.61 -4.62
N ALA A 39 0.61 -0.16 -3.50
CA ALA A 39 0.81 -1.00 -2.33
C ALA A 39 -0.51 -1.48 -1.70
N VAL A 40 -1.53 -0.63 -1.64
CA VAL A 40 -2.88 -1.01 -1.17
C VAL A 40 -3.49 -2.07 -2.09
N VAL A 41 -3.41 -1.89 -3.41
CA VAL A 41 -3.91 -2.87 -4.39
C VAL A 41 -3.20 -4.22 -4.23
N ALA A 42 -1.89 -4.22 -4.02
CA ALA A 42 -1.12 -5.44 -3.78
C ALA A 42 -1.53 -6.15 -2.48
N ALA A 43 -1.75 -5.40 -1.40
CA ALA A 43 -2.24 -5.93 -0.13
C ALA A 43 -3.65 -6.53 -0.27
N GLU A 44 -4.55 -5.86 -0.98
CA GLU A 44 -5.88 -6.38 -1.27
C GLU A 44 -5.87 -7.66 -2.10
N LYS A 45 -4.98 -7.75 -3.10
CA LYS A 45 -4.80 -8.96 -3.89
C LYS A 45 -4.35 -10.14 -3.02
N THR A 46 -3.40 -9.90 -2.13
CA THR A 46 -2.91 -10.92 -1.18
C THR A 46 -4.02 -11.39 -0.24
N LEU A 47 -4.88 -10.48 0.23
CA LEU A 47 -6.04 -10.85 1.06
C LEU A 47 -7.10 -11.69 0.31
N LYS A 48 -7.24 -11.49 -1.01
CA LYS A 48 -8.19 -12.25 -1.83
C LYS A 48 -7.68 -13.65 -2.15
N ASP A 49 -6.37 -13.79 -2.29
CA ASP A 49 -5.71 -15.06 -2.60
C ASP A 49 -4.50 -15.27 -1.68
N PRO A 50 -4.74 -15.64 -0.40
CA PRO A 50 -3.68 -15.76 0.59
C PRO A 50 -2.73 -16.95 0.33
N LEU A 51 -3.18 -17.93 -0.47
CA LEU A 51 -2.40 -19.11 -0.82
C LEU A 51 -1.79 -19.01 -2.22
N GLY A 52 -2.01 -17.93 -2.98
CA GLY A 52 -1.62 -17.85 -4.39
C GLY A 52 -0.19 -18.32 -4.70
N PRO A 53 0.85 -17.79 -4.03
CA PRO A 53 2.23 -18.24 -4.22
C PRO A 53 2.55 -19.62 -3.60
N LEU A 54 1.77 -20.05 -2.61
CA LEU A 54 1.97 -21.29 -1.84
C LEU A 54 1.22 -22.50 -2.44
N SER A 55 0.27 -22.26 -3.35
CA SER A 55 -0.48 -23.30 -4.08
C SER A 55 0.38 -23.99 -5.16
N ALA A 56 1.57 -23.46 -5.45
CA ALA A 56 2.53 -24.10 -6.34
C ALA A 56 3.19 -25.31 -5.65
N PRO A 57 3.47 -26.41 -6.37
CA PRO A 57 4.06 -27.62 -5.79
C PRO A 57 5.39 -27.31 -5.07
N GLU A 58 5.53 -27.90 -3.88
CA GLU A 58 6.53 -27.59 -2.85
C GLU A 58 7.95 -27.41 -3.38
N GLN A 59 8.30 -26.16 -3.69
CA GLN A 59 9.68 -25.74 -3.64
C GLN A 59 9.98 -25.30 -2.20
N PRO A 60 11.11 -25.68 -1.61
CA PRO A 60 11.51 -25.17 -0.31
C PRO A 60 11.63 -23.65 -0.40
N VAL A 61 10.60 -22.95 0.08
CA VAL A 61 10.59 -21.50 0.15
C VAL A 61 11.59 -21.13 1.24
N ALA A 62 12.83 -20.87 0.85
CA ALA A 62 13.75 -20.15 1.71
C ALA A 62 13.02 -18.91 2.20
N ALA A 63 12.99 -18.69 3.52
CA ALA A 63 12.34 -17.53 4.12
C ALA A 63 12.91 -16.28 3.44
N LEU A 64 12.15 -15.70 2.50
CA LEU A 64 12.56 -14.49 1.81
C LEU A 64 12.81 -13.45 2.90
N PRO A 65 13.95 -12.73 2.87
CA PRO A 65 14.18 -11.67 3.83
C PRO A 65 12.97 -10.74 3.77
N VAL A 66 12.27 -10.61 4.90
CA VAL A 66 11.14 -9.69 5.03
C VAL A 66 11.70 -8.31 4.79
N GLN A 67 11.65 -7.83 3.54
CA GLN A 67 12.03 -6.47 3.22
C GLN A 67 11.01 -5.60 3.95
N ARG A 68 11.43 -5.08 5.12
CA ARG A 68 10.56 -4.28 5.96
C ARG A 68 10.15 -3.07 5.15
N TRP A 69 8.85 -2.88 5.00
CA TRP A 69 8.30 -1.69 4.37
C TRP A 69 8.85 -0.44 5.05
N SER A 70 9.34 0.52 4.25
CA SER A 70 9.77 1.82 4.71
C SER A 70 8.83 2.89 4.15
N PRO A 71 8.37 3.85 4.96
CA PRO A 71 7.51 4.92 4.46
C PRO A 71 8.25 5.77 3.43
N PRO A 72 7.56 6.25 2.38
CA PRO A 72 8.16 7.16 1.41
C PRO A 72 8.53 8.50 2.09
N SER A 73 9.67 9.05 1.71
CA SER A 73 10.11 10.36 2.21
C SER A 73 9.38 11.48 1.46
N LEU A 74 8.85 12.44 2.21
CA LEU A 74 8.06 13.55 1.69
C LEU A 74 8.72 14.87 2.04
N SER A 75 8.88 15.73 1.03
CA SER A 75 9.45 17.07 1.20
C SER A 75 8.33 18.09 1.19
N GLY A 76 7.97 18.61 2.36
CA GLY A 76 7.00 19.70 2.51
C GLY A 76 5.55 19.26 2.80
N PRO A 77 4.64 20.22 3.02
CA PRO A 77 3.24 19.96 3.34
C PRO A 77 2.49 19.37 2.15
N LEU A 78 1.37 18.67 2.43
CA LEU A 78 0.47 18.14 1.41
C LEU A 78 -0.25 19.29 0.66
N PRO A 79 -0.08 19.39 -0.68
CA PRO A 79 -0.78 20.38 -1.48
C PRO A 79 -2.31 20.20 -1.43
N PRO A 80 -3.10 21.28 -1.44
CA PRO A 80 -4.55 21.22 -1.34
C PRO A 80 -5.19 20.39 -2.47
N GLU A 81 -4.59 20.38 -3.67
CA GLU A 81 -5.03 19.62 -4.83
C GLU A 81 -4.96 18.11 -4.59
N ALA A 82 -3.94 17.66 -3.84
CA ALA A 82 -3.74 16.24 -3.50
C ALA A 82 -4.56 15.78 -2.29
N ARG A 83 -5.13 16.71 -1.51
CA ARG A 83 -5.83 16.43 -0.24
C ARG A 83 -6.94 15.40 -0.39
N ARG A 84 -7.84 15.58 -1.36
CA ARG A 84 -8.98 14.67 -1.55
C ARG A 84 -8.52 13.23 -1.80
N ARG A 85 -7.48 13.07 -2.63
CA ARG A 85 -6.89 11.78 -2.97
C ARG A 85 -6.22 11.14 -1.76
N ALA A 86 -5.42 11.91 -1.02
CA ALA A 86 -4.77 11.42 0.20
C ALA A 86 -5.78 10.95 1.27
N VAL A 87 -6.90 11.66 1.45
CA VAL A 87 -7.97 11.24 2.38
C VAL A 87 -8.59 9.93 1.94
N ALA A 88 -9.00 9.82 0.67
CA ALA A 88 -9.60 8.58 0.14
C ALA A 88 -8.63 7.38 0.27
N LEU A 89 -7.34 7.61 0.01
CA LEU A 89 -6.30 6.62 0.19
C LEU A 89 -6.14 6.20 1.65
N SER A 90 -6.13 7.15 2.60
CA SER A 90 -6.05 6.86 4.03
C SER A 90 -7.21 5.97 4.49
N GLU A 91 -8.43 6.27 4.07
CA GLU A 91 -9.61 5.44 4.39
C GLU A 91 -9.49 4.04 3.78
N ALA A 92 -8.95 3.91 2.57
CA ALA A 92 -8.70 2.61 1.95
C ALA A 92 -7.64 1.81 2.70
N GLN A 93 -6.53 2.46 3.08
CA GLN A 93 -5.46 1.87 3.87
C GLN A 93 -6.00 1.35 5.21
N GLU A 94 -6.82 2.12 5.91
CA GLU A 94 -7.44 1.69 7.15
C GLU A 94 -8.35 0.46 7.00
N ARG A 95 -9.19 0.43 5.95
CA ARG A 95 -10.05 -0.73 5.68
C ARG A 95 -9.21 -1.99 5.41
N VAL A 96 -8.14 -1.87 4.64
CA VAL A 96 -7.24 -2.99 4.34
C VAL A 96 -6.48 -3.43 5.58
N ALA A 97 -5.98 -2.50 6.40
CA ALA A 97 -5.30 -2.81 7.65
C ALA A 97 -6.19 -3.60 8.61
N ARG A 98 -7.45 -3.20 8.78
CA ARG A 98 -8.42 -3.95 9.60
C ARG A 98 -8.65 -5.37 9.09
N ARG A 99 -8.76 -5.55 7.78
CA ARG A 99 -8.93 -6.87 7.16
C ARG A 99 -7.69 -7.76 7.31
N LEU A 100 -6.50 -7.18 7.16
CA LEU A 100 -5.25 -7.89 7.36
C LEU A 100 -5.07 -8.35 8.80
N GLU A 101 -5.44 -7.51 9.77
CA GLU A 101 -5.39 -7.87 11.18
C GLU A 101 -6.36 -9.01 11.51
N ALA A 102 -7.58 -8.99 10.94
CA ALA A 102 -8.52 -10.09 11.07
C ALA A 102 -7.96 -11.40 10.47
N ALA A 103 -7.43 -11.35 9.25
CA ALA A 103 -6.82 -12.50 8.60
C ALA A 103 -5.64 -13.08 9.39
N LYS A 104 -4.80 -12.23 10.00
CA LYS A 104 -3.70 -12.66 10.89
C LYS A 104 -4.22 -13.45 12.09
N HIS A 105 -5.30 -13.00 12.72
CA HIS A 105 -5.92 -13.72 13.85
C HIS A 105 -6.50 -15.07 13.41
N ASP A 106 -7.13 -15.12 12.24
CA ASP A 106 -7.69 -16.37 11.70
C ASP A 106 -6.60 -17.39 11.39
N VAL A 107 -5.51 -16.97 10.74
CA VAL A 107 -4.34 -17.82 10.48
C VAL A 107 -3.72 -18.34 11.78
N ALA A 108 -3.56 -17.48 12.80
CA ALA A 108 -3.03 -17.90 14.10
C ALA A 108 -3.92 -18.98 14.75
N ARG A 109 -5.25 -18.82 14.67
CA ARG A 109 -6.22 -19.82 15.16
C ARG A 109 -6.13 -21.14 14.39
N GLN A 110 -6.02 -21.07 13.06
CA GLN A 110 -5.89 -22.25 12.21
C GLN A 110 -4.59 -23.02 12.51
N LEU A 111 -3.46 -22.31 12.65
CA LEU A 111 -2.18 -22.92 13.04
C LEU A 111 -2.27 -23.57 14.42
N GLN A 112 -2.91 -22.91 15.39
CA GLN A 112 -3.13 -23.49 16.71
C GLN A 112 -3.94 -24.79 16.63
N ALA A 113 -5.03 -24.81 15.85
CA ALA A 113 -5.85 -26.00 15.66
C ALA A 113 -5.04 -27.15 15.02
N VAL A 114 -4.26 -26.88 13.97
CA VAL A 114 -3.40 -27.89 13.32
C VAL A 114 -2.36 -28.43 14.30
N SER A 115 -1.70 -27.56 15.06
CA SER A 115 -0.68 -27.97 16.04
C SER A 115 -1.23 -28.80 17.22
N SER A 116 -2.55 -28.77 17.44
CA SER A 116 -3.20 -29.54 18.50
C SER A 116 -3.56 -30.98 18.10
N VAL A 117 -3.39 -31.35 16.83
CA VAL A 117 -3.65 -32.71 16.32
C VAL A 117 -2.48 -33.62 16.67
N PRO A 118 -2.68 -34.71 17.44
CA PRO A 118 -1.63 -35.67 17.75
C PRO A 118 -1.03 -36.27 16.47
N GLY A 119 0.30 -36.29 16.36
CA GLY A 119 1.04 -36.83 15.20
C GLY A 119 1.28 -35.84 14.05
N VAL A 120 0.70 -34.63 14.08
CA VAL A 120 1.00 -33.54 13.14
C VAL A 120 1.79 -32.47 13.89
N GLY A 121 3.09 -32.36 13.61
CA GLY A 121 3.98 -31.38 14.25
C GLY A 121 4.81 -31.91 15.44
N ASP A 122 4.58 -33.16 15.86
CA ASP A 122 5.53 -33.87 16.71
C ASP A 122 6.57 -34.53 15.79
N PRO A 123 7.88 -34.18 15.86
CA PRO A 123 8.93 -34.97 15.23
C PRO A 123 9.11 -36.25 16.04
N SER A 124 8.03 -37.04 16.20
CA SER A 124 8.10 -38.36 16.77
C SER A 124 9.00 -39.15 15.83
N GLY A 125 10.25 -39.31 16.26
CA GLY A 125 11.34 -39.81 15.42
C GLY A 125 10.91 -41.09 14.73
N ALA A 126 11.24 -41.20 13.44
CA ALA A 126 11.00 -42.42 12.68
C ALA A 126 11.56 -43.62 13.47
N ILE A 127 10.67 -44.42 14.05
CA ILE A 127 11.04 -45.65 14.73
C ILE A 127 11.30 -46.67 13.63
N TYR A 128 12.59 -46.91 13.34
CA TYR A 128 12.99 -48.03 12.51
C TYR A 128 12.79 -49.32 13.32
N LEU A 129 11.74 -50.06 12.96
CA LEU A 129 11.49 -51.39 13.45
C LEU A 129 12.31 -52.35 12.57
N ASP A 130 13.47 -52.77 13.06
CA ASP A 130 14.23 -53.83 12.41
C ASP A 130 13.46 -55.15 12.61
N VAL A 131 12.94 -55.67 11.50
CA VAL A 131 12.21 -56.95 11.45
C VAL A 131 13.15 -58.13 11.15
N ASN A 132 14.47 -57.94 11.22
CA ASN A 132 15.46 -59.01 11.14
C ASN A 132 16.16 -59.24 12.49
N GLY A 133 15.59 -60.16 13.28
CA GLY A 133 16.33 -61.20 14.02
C GLY A 133 17.25 -60.79 15.16
#